data_AF-A0A519S5K8-F1
#
_entry.id   AF-A0A519S5K8-F1
#
_cell.length_a   1.000
_cell.length_b   1.000
_cell.length_c   1.000
_cell.angle_alpha   90.00
_cell.angle_beta   90.00
_cell.angle_gamma   90.00
#
_symmetry.space_group_name_H-M   'P 1'
#
loop_
_entity.id
_entity.type
_entity.pdbx_description
1 polymer ?
#
loop_
_entity_poly.entity_id
_entity_poly.type
_entity_poly.pdbx_seq_one_letter_code
_entity_poly.pdbx_strand_id
1 'polypeptide(L)'
;MKNLIPRGKLIAVGGNEDKGTYPTSRSKRKYYLNFFELGILKRVVSESGKADPRIEVITTASMIPQEVGPIYTASFAMLNCHNVGIMDI
;
A
#
# COMPACT_ATOMS: atom_id res chain seq x y z
N MET A 1 29.59 23.48 2.97
CA MET A 1 29.05 22.25 2.35
C MET A 1 27.60 22.50 2.00
N LYS A 2 27.12 22.16 0.79
CA LYS A 2 25.68 22.19 0.50
C LYS A 2 25.03 21.09 1.33
N ASN A 3 24.10 21.43 2.22
CA ASN A 3 23.26 20.42 2.87
C ASN A 3 22.44 19.71 1.80
N LEU A 4 22.72 18.42 1.56
CA LEU A 4 21.85 17.58 0.77
C LEU A 4 20.60 17.27 1.59
N ILE A 5 19.49 17.90 1.23
CA ILE A 5 18.18 17.57 1.78
C ILE A 5 17.65 16.35 1.03
N PRO A 6 17.35 15.22 1.70
CA PRO A 6 16.72 14.07 1.07
C PRO A 6 15.39 14.49 0.44
N ARG A 7 15.21 14.13 -0.84
CA ARG A 7 13.96 14.43 -1.57
C ARG A 7 12.87 13.38 -1.32
N GLY A 8 13.26 12.19 -0.88
CA GLY A 8 12.36 11.09 -0.56
C GLY A 8 11.74 11.24 0.83
N LYS A 9 10.62 10.54 1.04
CA LYS A 9 9.96 10.43 2.34
C LYS A 9 10.09 8.99 2.82
N LEU A 10 10.44 8.82 4.10
CA LEU A 10 10.40 7.53 4.77
C LEU A 10 9.13 7.49 5.63
N ILE A 11 8.32 6.46 5.44
CA ILE A 11 7.10 6.23 6.21
C ILE A 11 7.29 4.92 6.97
N ALA A 12 7.51 5.01 8.29
CA ALA A 12 7.55 3.84 9.14
C ALA A 12 6.11 3.43 9.50
N VAL A 13 5.77 2.16 9.28
CA VAL A 13 4.47 1.59 9.59
C VAL A 13 4.63 0.58 10.71
N GLY A 14 3.84 0.71 11.78
CA GLY A 14 3.94 -0.15 12.97
C GLY A 14 3.48 -1.59 12.79
N GLY A 15 3.17 -2.00 11.56
CA GLY A 15 2.58 -3.30 11.22
C GLY A 15 1.06 -3.34 11.33
N ASN A 16 0.49 -4.47 10.90
CA ASN A 16 -0.95 -4.74 10.83
C ASN A 16 -1.73 -3.68 10.03
N GLU A 17 -1.11 -3.15 8.98
CA GLU A 17 -1.74 -2.27 8.01
C GLU A 17 -2.92 -2.95 7.34
N ASP A 18 -4.00 -2.19 7.15
CA ASP A 18 -5.18 -2.64 6.42
C ASP A 18 -4.85 -2.76 4.93
N LYS A 19 -5.11 -3.96 4.40
CA LYS A 19 -4.86 -4.40 3.02
C LYS A 19 -6.17 -4.53 2.21
N GLY A 20 -7.29 -4.06 2.77
CA GLY A 20 -8.60 -4.17 2.17
C GLY A 20 -9.15 -5.59 2.28
N THR A 21 -10.13 -5.80 3.17
CA THR A 21 -11.00 -6.98 3.11
C THR A 21 -12.35 -6.54 2.57
N TYR A 22 -12.95 -7.31 1.65
CA TYR A 22 -14.31 -7.03 1.16
C TYR A 22 -15.33 -7.45 2.22
N PRO A 23 -16.06 -6.53 2.86
CA PRO A 23 -17.13 -6.93 3.75
C PRO A 23 -18.33 -7.44 2.95
N THR A 24 -18.94 -8.50 3.45
CA THR A 24 -20.08 -9.19 2.84
C THR A 24 -21.42 -8.46 2.97
N SER A 25 -21.52 -7.43 3.82
CA SER A 25 -22.75 -6.62 3.99
C SER A 25 -22.60 -5.17 3.51
N ARG A 26 -23.69 -4.61 2.96
CA ARG A 26 -23.71 -3.27 2.34
C ARG A 26 -23.40 -2.14 3.32
N SER A 27 -23.81 -2.27 4.59
CA SER A 27 -23.51 -1.30 5.66
C SER A 27 -22.03 -1.35 6.08
N LYS A 28 -21.46 -2.56 6.19
CA LYS A 28 -20.02 -2.72 6.44
C LYS A 28 -19.19 -2.17 5.26
N ARG A 29 -19.63 -2.35 4.01
CA ARG A 29 -18.92 -1.87 2.81
C ARG A 29 -18.60 -0.38 2.81
N LYS A 30 -19.53 0.48 3.23
CA LYS A 30 -19.28 1.93 3.32
C LYS A 30 -18.26 2.28 4.41
N TYR A 31 -18.36 1.65 5.57
CA TYR A 31 -17.41 1.87 6.67
C TYR A 31 -15.99 1.40 6.32
N TYR A 32 -15.87 0.23 5.68
CA TYR A 32 -14.59 -0.30 5.20
C TYR A 32 -13.96 0.55 4.10
N LEU A 33 -14.74 1.01 3.11
CA LEU A 33 -14.24 1.92 2.08
C LEU A 33 -13.69 3.20 2.69
N ASN A 34 -14.40 3.78 3.66
CA ASN A 34 -13.90 4.96 4.39
C ASN A 34 -12.60 4.66 5.16
N PHE A 35 -12.51 3.52 5.83
CA PHE A 35 -11.30 3.15 6.56
C PHE A 35 -10.11 2.92 5.64
N PHE A 36 -10.34 2.28 4.49
CA PHE A 36 -9.31 2.01 3.49
C PHE A 36 -8.83 3.28 2.79
N GLU A 37 -9.74 4.19 2.42
CA GLU A 37 -9.41 5.53 1.88
C GLU A 37 -8.70 6.43 2.91
N LEU A 38 -8.81 6.15 4.21
CA LEU A 38 -8.07 6.84 5.27
C LEU A 38 -6.85 6.03 5.77
N GLY A 39 -6.59 4.88 5.15
CA GLY A 39 -5.58 3.92 5.59
C GLY A 39 -4.14 4.31 5.22
N ILE A 40 -3.17 3.66 5.86
CA ILE A 40 -1.75 3.96 5.68
C ILE A 40 -1.27 3.69 4.23
N LEU A 41 -1.83 2.70 3.53
CA LEU A 41 -1.51 2.46 2.12
C LEU A 41 -1.96 3.61 1.22
N LYS A 42 -3.13 4.21 1.48
CA LYS A 42 -3.56 5.44 0.79
C LYS A 42 -2.58 6.57 1.05
N ARG A 43 -2.12 6.72 2.30
CA ARG A 43 -1.13 7.74 2.64
C ARG A 43 0.16 7.53 1.84
N VAL A 44 0.70 6.32 1.78
CA VAL A 44 1.88 5.99 0.96
C VAL A 44 1.69 6.39 -0.50
N VAL A 45 0.55 6.02 -1.10
CA VAL A 45 0.22 6.40 -2.48
C VAL A 45 0.16 7.92 -2.65
N SER A 46 -0.48 8.64 -1.73
CA SER A 46 -0.62 10.10 -1.81
C SER A 46 0.72 10.83 -1.75
N GLU A 47 1.69 10.29 -1.01
CA GLU A 47 3.03 10.88 -0.88
C GLU A 47 3.84 10.77 -2.18
N SER A 48 3.43 9.91 -3.12
CA SER A 48 4.03 9.82 -4.45
C SER A 48 3.68 11.02 -5.35
N GLY A 49 2.57 11.71 -5.09
CA GLY A 49 2.05 12.80 -5.91
C GLY A 49 1.58 12.39 -7.32
N LYS A 50 1.42 11.09 -7.59
CA LYS A 50 0.99 10.55 -8.89
C LYS A 50 -0.34 9.81 -8.77
N ALA A 51 -1.11 9.79 -9.86
CA ALA A 51 -2.37 9.04 -9.93
C ALA A 51 -2.15 7.51 -9.96
N ASP A 52 -1.16 7.04 -10.73
CA ASP A 52 -0.73 5.64 -10.80
C ASP A 52 0.80 5.57 -10.64
N PRO A 53 1.32 5.63 -9.40
CA PRO A 53 2.75 5.55 -9.16
C PRO A 53 3.30 4.16 -9.45
N ARG A 54 4.58 4.06 -9.80
CA ARG A 54 5.32 2.79 -9.75
C ARG A 54 5.50 2.40 -8.28
N ILE A 55 4.99 1.23 -7.90
CA ILE A 55 5.12 0.66 -6.57
C ILE A 55 5.88 -0.65 -6.70
N GLU A 56 6.87 -0.87 -5.82
CA GLU A 56 7.54 -2.15 -5.66
C GLU A 56 7.25 -2.71 -4.28
N VAL A 57 6.88 -3.98 -4.23
CA VAL A 57 6.63 -4.71 -3.00
C VAL A 57 7.72 -5.74 -2.81
N ILE A 58 8.45 -5.63 -1.71
CA ILE A 58 9.50 -6.58 -1.29
C ILE A 58 8.95 -7.38 -0.12
N THR A 59 8.82 -8.69 -0.30
CA THR A 59 8.17 -9.58 0.69
C THR A 59 9.13 -10.48 1.45
N THR A 60 10.44 -10.25 1.34
CA THR A 60 11.52 -11.05 1.96
C THR A 60 11.39 -11.21 3.48
N ALA A 61 10.74 -10.27 4.17
CA ALA A 61 10.50 -10.37 5.61
C ALA A 61 9.39 -11.37 5.99
N SER A 62 8.61 -11.87 5.03
CA SER A 62 7.50 -12.80 5.24
C SER A 62 7.97 -14.26 5.10
N MET A 63 7.39 -15.16 5.89
CA MET A 63 7.52 -16.61 5.70
C MET A 63 6.64 -17.16 4.57
N ILE A 64 5.69 -16.35 4.06
CA ILE A 64 4.74 -16.70 2.99
C ILE A 64 4.75 -15.60 1.90
N PRO A 65 5.89 -15.32 1.25
CA PRO A 65 6.04 -14.19 0.33
C PRO A 65 5.12 -14.27 -0.90
N GLN A 66 4.87 -15.49 -1.38
CA GLN A 66 4.01 -15.76 -2.55
C GLN A 66 2.52 -15.49 -2.27
N GLU A 67 2.11 -15.49 -1.01
CA GLU A 67 0.74 -15.14 -0.61
C GLU A 67 0.64 -13.64 -0.31
N VAL A 68 1.64 -13.07 0.37
CA VAL A 68 1.64 -11.67 0.80
C VAL A 68 1.77 -10.71 -0.38
N GLY A 69 2.59 -11.03 -1.39
CA GLY A 69 2.77 -10.17 -2.57
C GLY A 69 1.45 -9.89 -3.32
N PRO A 70 0.67 -10.93 -3.70
CA PRO A 70 -0.65 -10.75 -4.30
C PRO A 70 -1.62 -9.94 -3.43
N ILE A 71 -1.59 -10.09 -2.10
CA ILE A 71 -2.43 -9.30 -1.19
C ILE A 71 -2.12 -7.81 -1.33
N TYR A 72 -0.84 -7.42 -1.29
CA TYR A 72 -0.44 -6.02 -1.48
C TYR A 72 -0.79 -5.51 -2.87
N THR A 73 -0.58 -6.33 -3.91
CA THR A 73 -0.95 -5.97 -5.29
C THR A 73 -2.45 -5.69 -5.41
N ALA A 74 -3.29 -6.55 -4.83
CA ALA A 74 -4.74 -6.35 -4.79
C ALA A 74 -5.13 -5.10 -3.97
N SER A 75 -4.46 -4.86 -2.84
CA SER A 75 -4.66 -3.67 -1.99
C SER A 75 -4.42 -2.39 -2.79
N PHE A 76 -3.28 -2.30 -3.48
CA PHE A 76 -2.96 -1.13 -4.29
C PHE A 76 -3.89 -0.98 -5.50
N ALA A 77 -4.36 -2.08 -6.10
CA ALA A 77 -5.37 -2.04 -7.15
C ALA A 77 -6.70 -1.45 -6.64
N MET A 78 -7.11 -1.72 -5.39
CA MET A 78 -8.28 -1.06 -4.77
C MET A 78 -8.11 0.46 -4.63
N LEU A 79 -6.87 0.97 -4.64
CA LEU A 79 -6.53 2.39 -4.65
C LEU A 79 -6.33 2.95 -6.07
N ASN A 80 -6.71 2.21 -7.11
CA ASN A 80 -6.48 2.50 -8.53
C ASN A 80 -4.98 2.60 -8.92
N CYS A 81 -4.10 1.94 -8.17
CA CYS A 81 -2.69 1.80 -8.52
C CYS A 81 -2.47 0.42 -9.15
N HIS A 82 -2.14 0.40 -10.44
CA HIS A 82 -1.98 -0.83 -11.22
C HIS A 82 -0.54 -1.08 -11.64
N ASN A 83 0.34 -0.09 -11.53
CA ASN A 83 1.76 -0.21 -11.80
C ASN A 83 2.53 -0.74 -10.57
N VAL A 84 2.19 -1.97 -10.17
CA VAL A 84 2.74 -2.63 -8.97
C VAL A 84 3.58 -3.85 -9.38
N GLY A 85 4.83 -3.87 -8.95
CA GLY A 85 5.76 -4.99 -9.12
C GLY A 85 6.02 -5.72 -7.81
N ILE A 86 6.25 -7.03 -7.89
CA ILE A 86 6.86 -7.80 -6.81
C ILE A 86 8.36 -7.91 -7.11
N MET A 87 9.17 -7.49 -6.15
CA MET A 87 10.61 -7.71 -6.18
C MET A 87 10.93 -8.94 -5.32
N ASP A 88 11.30 -10.03 -5.99
CA ASP A 88 11.75 -11.27 -5.35
C ASP A 88 13.25 -11.17 -5.05
N ILE A 89 13.59 -10.97 -3.77
CA ILE A 89 14.95 -10.75 -3.25
C ILE A 89 15.14 -11.60 -2.00
#